data_AF-A0A2D4ZWC9-F1
#
_entry.id   AF-A0A2D4ZWC9-F1
#
_cell.length_a   1.000
_cell.length_b   1.000
_cell.length_c   1.000
_cell.angle_alpha   90.00
_cell.angle_beta   90.00
_cell.angle_gamma   90.00
#
_symmetry.space_group_name_H-M   'P 1'
#
loop_
_entity.id
_entity.type
_entity.pdbx_description
1 polymer ?
#
loop_
_entity_poly.entity_id
_entity_poly.type
_entity_poly.pdbx_seq_one_letter_code
_entity_poly.pdbx_strand_id
1 'polypeptide(L)'
;MPRKIGSSTLYSIDDLHEMLGISKMTLRAYLREGRLKGRKLGVSWFVTENAIREYFEEAEKQISTPKKKKSFRYIVQGVNDLVSETEYCDTIQDVIQTLNEQAIISLFQVQKIDSETEEILEIIKARDFLDKHDSN
;
A
#
# COMPACT_ATOMS: atom_id res chain seq x y z
N MET A 1 23.55 -19.73 -20.39
CA MET A 1 22.72 -20.77 -21.03
C MET A 1 21.85 -21.47 -19.99
N PRO A 2 20.52 -21.55 -20.20
CA PRO A 2 19.59 -22.15 -19.26
C PRO A 2 19.83 -23.66 -19.10
N ARG A 3 19.65 -24.17 -17.88
CA ARG A 3 19.88 -25.57 -17.53
C ARG A 3 18.54 -26.31 -17.46
N LYS A 4 18.42 -27.43 -18.16
CA LYS A 4 17.26 -28.33 -18.03
C LYS A 4 17.53 -29.33 -16.91
N ILE A 5 16.64 -29.39 -15.92
CA ILE A 5 16.66 -30.40 -14.86
C ILE A 5 15.31 -31.11 -14.88
N GLY A 6 15.31 -32.38 -15.29
CA GLY A 6 14.08 -33.16 -15.47
C GLY A 6 13.14 -32.48 -16.49
N SER A 7 11.92 -32.18 -16.07
CA SER A 7 10.90 -31.49 -16.86
C SER A 7 10.92 -29.96 -16.72
N SER A 8 11.83 -29.39 -15.92
CA SER A 8 11.85 -27.96 -15.61
C SER A 8 13.11 -27.27 -16.12
N THR A 9 12.94 -26.11 -16.75
CA THR A 9 14.03 -25.24 -17.18
C THR A 9 14.39 -24.26 -16.06
N LEU A 10 15.68 -24.16 -15.75
CA LEU A 10 16.25 -23.21 -14.80
C LEU A 10 17.03 -22.13 -15.54
N TYR A 11 16.69 -20.89 -15.23
CA TYR A 11 17.31 -19.68 -15.76
C TYR A 11 18.18 -19.05 -14.68
N SER A 12 19.44 -18.78 -15.03
CA SER A 12 20.31 -17.93 -14.23
C SER A 12 19.95 -16.46 -14.41
N ILE A 13 20.57 -15.59 -13.61
CA ILE A 13 20.44 -14.13 -13.78
C ILE A 13 20.93 -13.70 -15.16
N ASP A 14 22.00 -14.32 -15.67
CA ASP A 14 22.54 -13.99 -16.99
C ASP A 14 21.57 -14.38 -18.10
N ASP A 15 20.94 -15.55 -17.99
CA ASP A 15 19.91 -15.99 -18.95
C ASP A 15 18.71 -15.03 -18.94
N LEU A 16 18.23 -14.65 -17.76
CA LEU A 16 17.12 -13.72 -17.63
C LEU A 16 17.46 -12.32 -18.15
N HIS A 17 18.70 -11.88 -17.96
CA HIS A 17 19.18 -10.60 -18.48
C HIS A 17 19.16 -10.58 -20.00
N GLU A 18 19.66 -11.64 -20.64
CA GLU A 18 19.66 -11.77 -22.09
C GLU A 18 18.23 -11.92 -22.66
N MET A 19 17.37 -12.70 -21.99
CA MET A 19 16.01 -12.97 -22.46
C MET A 19 15.05 -11.80 -22.28
N LEU A 20 15.15 -11.06 -21.17
CA LEU A 20 14.19 -10.02 -20.80
C LEU A 20 14.73 -8.60 -21.00
N GLY A 21 16.03 -8.44 -21.27
CA GLY A 21 16.68 -7.13 -21.40
C GLY A 21 16.78 -6.34 -20.08
N ILE A 22 16.47 -6.96 -18.94
CA ILE A 22 16.48 -6.31 -17.62
C ILE A 22 17.88 -6.35 -17.03
N SER A 23 18.32 -5.26 -16.39
CA SER A 23 19.65 -5.23 -15.75
C SER A 23 19.81 -6.35 -14.71
N LYS A 24 21.02 -6.94 -14.63
CA LYS A 24 21.35 -7.97 -13.62
C LYS A 24 21.14 -7.47 -12.19
N MET A 25 21.33 -6.16 -11.94
CA MET A 25 21.08 -5.55 -10.64
C MET A 25 19.60 -5.56 -10.27
N THR A 26 18.74 -5.19 -11.22
CA THR A 26 17.28 -5.20 -11.05
C THR A 26 16.76 -6.61 -10.81
N LEU A 27 17.23 -7.60 -11.58
CA LEU A 27 16.88 -9.02 -11.38
C LEU A 27 17.27 -9.50 -9.97
N ARG A 28 18.47 -9.14 -9.49
CA ARG A 28 18.89 -9.44 -8.10
C ARG A 28 18.05 -8.73 -7.05
N ALA A 29 17.56 -7.53 -7.33
CA ALA A 29 16.65 -6.82 -6.43
C ALA A 29 15.31 -7.57 -6.36
N TYR A 30 14.71 -7.92 -7.49
CA TYR A 30 13.43 -8.64 -7.53
C TYR A 30 13.49 -9.99 -6.80
N LEU A 31 14.60 -10.71 -6.94
CA LEU A 31 14.83 -11.97 -6.24
C LEU A 31 14.99 -11.79 -4.72
N ARG A 32 15.69 -10.73 -4.27
CA ARG A 32 15.87 -10.42 -2.84
C ARG A 32 14.59 -9.92 -2.18
N GLU A 33 13.82 -9.10 -2.90
CA GLU A 33 12.54 -8.55 -2.46
C GLU A 33 11.40 -9.57 -2.52
N GLY A 34 11.64 -10.76 -3.09
CA GLY A 34 10.62 -11.79 -3.27
C GLY A 34 9.61 -11.48 -4.38
N ARG A 35 9.81 -10.40 -5.15
CA ARG A 35 8.97 -10.01 -6.28
C ARG A 35 9.03 -11.05 -7.40
N LEU A 36 10.19 -11.66 -7.62
CA LEU A 36 10.36 -12.80 -8.53
C LEU A 36 10.79 -14.00 -7.70
N LYS A 37 10.04 -15.10 -7.78
CA LYS A 37 10.37 -16.32 -7.04
C LYS A 37 11.62 -16.97 -7.64
N GLY A 38 12.63 -17.21 -6.83
CA GLY A 38 13.84 -17.92 -7.24
C GLY A 38 14.53 -18.60 -6.06
N ARG A 39 15.46 -19.50 -6.35
CA ARG A 39 16.28 -20.16 -5.32
C ARG A 39 17.74 -19.80 -5.49
N LYS A 40 18.37 -19.50 -4.36
CA LYS A 40 19.81 -19.26 -4.28
C LYS A 40 20.53 -20.60 -4.06
N LEU A 41 21.47 -20.92 -4.92
CA LEU A 41 22.36 -22.09 -4.80
C LEU A 41 23.81 -21.58 -4.77
N GLY A 42 24.40 -21.58 -3.58
CA GLY A 42 25.70 -20.94 -3.34
C GLY A 42 25.63 -19.42 -3.53
N VAL A 43 26.42 -18.90 -4.47
CA VAL A 43 26.47 -17.46 -4.80
C VAL A 43 25.45 -17.09 -5.90
N SER A 44 24.92 -18.08 -6.61
CA SER A 44 24.10 -17.87 -7.80
C SER A 44 22.61 -18.01 -7.51
N TRP A 45 21.79 -17.23 -8.22
CA TRP A 45 20.34 -17.37 -8.21
C TRP A 45 19.87 -18.12 -9.45
N PHE A 46 18.82 -18.92 -9.25
CA PHE A 46 18.14 -19.66 -10.31
C PHE A 46 16.63 -19.46 -10.20
N VAL A 47 15.99 -19.31 -11.35
CA VAL A 47 14.55 -19.09 -11.50
C VAL A 47 14.00 -20.18 -12.40
N THR A 48 12.89 -20.80 -12.00
CA THR A 48 12.23 -21.81 -12.83
C THR A 48 11.31 -21.15 -13.86
N GLU A 49 11.07 -21.84 -14.97
CA GLU A 49 10.10 -21.38 -15.97
C GLU A 49 8.71 -21.10 -15.37
N ASN A 50 8.23 -21.96 -14.48
CA ASN A 50 6.95 -21.78 -13.80
C ASN A 50 6.94 -20.50 -12.94
N ALA A 51 8.03 -20.18 -12.26
CA ALA A 51 8.13 -18.96 -11.47
C ALA A 51 8.09 -17.69 -12.33
N ILE A 52 8.65 -17.74 -13.55
CA ILE A 52 8.54 -16.64 -14.52
C ILE A 52 7.10 -16.50 -14.98
N ARG A 53 6.42 -17.61 -15.30
CA ARG A 53 5.01 -17.60 -15.69
C ARG A 53 4.13 -17.02 -14.58
N GLU A 54 4.29 -17.52 -13.35
CA GLU A 54 3.59 -17.04 -12.16
C GLU A 54 3.82 -15.54 -11.94
N TYR A 55 5.03 -15.03 -12.17
CA TYR A 55 5.33 -13.60 -12.03
C TYR A 55 4.47 -12.72 -12.95
N PHE A 56 4.28 -13.13 -14.21
CA PHE A 56 3.46 -12.40 -15.16
C PHE A 56 1.95 -12.56 -14.89
N GLU A 57 1.52 -13.75 -14.48
CA GLU A 57 0.12 -13.98 -14.05
C GLU A 57 -0.23 -13.23 -12.76
N GLU A 58 0.70 -13.15 -11.81
CA GLU A 58 0.55 -12.36 -10.58
C GLU A 58 0.53 -10.86 -10.89
N ALA A 59 1.27 -10.37 -11.88
CA ALA A 59 1.19 -8.98 -12.32
C ALA A 59 -0.21 -8.63 -12.84
N GLU A 60 -0.86 -9.54 -13.58
CA GLU A 60 -2.25 -9.38 -14.01
C GLU A 60 -3.22 -9.40 -12.82
N LYS A 61 -2.98 -10.26 -11.82
CA LYS A 61 -3.80 -10.33 -10.60
C LYS A 61 -3.57 -9.16 -9.64
N GLN A 62 -2.38 -8.55 -9.59
CA GLN A 62 -2.09 -7.38 -8.75
C GLN A 62 -2.75 -6.10 -9.25
N ILE A 63 -3.23 -6.06 -10.49
CA ILE A 63 -4.17 -5.05 -10.94
C ILE A 63 -5.56 -5.24 -10.26
N SER A 64 -5.88 -6.47 -9.82
CA SER A 64 -7.18 -6.87 -9.25
C SER A 64 -7.17 -7.18 -7.74
N THR A 65 -6.03 -7.33 -7.08
CA THR A 65 -5.95 -7.41 -5.62
C THR A 65 -5.68 -6.02 -5.05
N PRO A 66 -6.65 -5.40 -4.36
CA PRO A 66 -6.33 -4.20 -3.61
C PRO A 66 -5.28 -4.61 -2.58
N LYS A 67 -4.09 -3.98 -2.61
CA LYS A 67 -3.27 -3.81 -1.40
C LYS A 67 -4.26 -3.58 -0.28
N LYS A 68 -4.33 -4.45 0.75
CA LYS A 68 -5.30 -4.33 1.86
C LYS A 68 -5.48 -2.84 2.14
N LYS A 69 -6.61 -2.27 1.69
CA LYS A 69 -6.87 -0.86 1.89
C LYS A 69 -6.93 -0.77 3.40
N LYS A 70 -5.90 -0.19 4.03
CA LYS A 70 -5.98 0.11 5.45
C LYS A 70 -7.29 0.86 5.62
N SER A 71 -8.22 0.20 6.30
CA SER A 71 -9.53 0.77 6.54
C SER A 71 -9.29 1.78 7.65
N PHE A 72 -9.39 3.05 7.30
CA PHE A 72 -9.24 4.15 8.25
C PHE A 72 -10.62 4.73 8.51
N ARG A 73 -10.86 5.19 9.74
CA ARG A 73 -12.00 6.02 10.07
C ARG A 73 -11.51 7.37 10.58
N TYR A 74 -12.38 8.36 10.49
CA TYR A 74 -12.15 9.69 11.02
C TYR A 74 -13.02 9.91 12.25
N ILE A 75 -12.50 10.65 13.21
CA ILE A 75 -13.22 11.08 14.39
C ILE A 75 -13.19 12.61 14.41
N VAL A 76 -14.36 13.23 14.35
CA VAL A 76 -14.51 14.66 14.58
C VAL A 76 -14.79 14.85 16.06
N GLN A 77 -13.90 15.55 16.77
CA GLN A 77 -14.00 15.72 18.23
C GLN A 77 -13.82 17.18 18.62
N GLY A 78 -14.59 17.63 19.61
CA GLY A 78 -14.35 18.90 20.29
C GLY A 78 -12.99 18.92 21.03
N VAL A 79 -12.28 20.05 20.99
CA VAL A 79 -10.97 20.22 21.63
C VAL A 79 -11.08 20.75 23.07
N ASN A 80 -12.27 21.21 23.46
CA ASN A 80 -12.51 21.87 24.75
C ASN A 80 -13.66 21.18 25.51
N ASP A 81 -13.68 21.34 26.84
CA ASP A 81 -14.73 20.81 27.72
C ASP A 81 -16.15 21.32 27.42
N LEU A 82 -16.26 22.36 26.59
CA LEU A 82 -17.54 22.95 26.15
C LEU A 82 -18.21 22.15 25.04
N VAL A 83 -17.50 21.23 24.38
CA VAL A 83 -18.00 20.44 23.26
C VAL A 83 -17.57 18.99 23.46
N SER A 84 -18.49 18.17 23.99
CA SER A 84 -18.28 16.73 24.18
C SER A 84 -18.67 15.90 22.97
N GLU A 85 -19.14 16.54 21.90
CA GLU A 85 -19.56 15.87 20.67
C GLU A 85 -18.38 15.15 20.01
N THR A 86 -18.59 13.87 19.72
CA THR A 86 -17.64 13.01 19.02
C THR A 86 -18.42 12.28 17.93
N GLU A 87 -18.02 12.48 16.68
CA GLU A 87 -18.68 11.90 15.52
C GLU A 87 -17.70 11.02 14.75
N TYR A 88 -18.15 9.83 14.34
CA TYR A 88 -17.35 8.89 13.58
C TYR A 88 -17.74 8.97 12.11
N CYS A 89 -16.76 9.15 11.24
CA CYS A 89 -16.95 9.31 9.80
C CYS A 89 -16.08 8.30 9.04
N ASP A 90 -16.64 7.68 8.01
CA ASP A 90 -15.91 6.70 7.20
C ASP A 90 -15.19 7.35 6.00
N THR A 91 -15.71 8.48 5.50
CA THR A 91 -15.14 9.19 4.36
C THR A 91 -14.77 10.63 4.68
N ILE A 92 -13.89 11.20 3.87
CA ILE A 92 -13.51 12.62 3.97
C ILE A 92 -14.73 13.52 3.71
N GLN A 93 -15.64 13.11 2.82
CA GLN A 93 -16.85 13.88 2.51
C GLN A 93 -17.77 13.96 3.71
N ASP A 94 -17.94 12.84 4.44
CA ASP A 94 -18.72 12.83 5.68
C ASP A 94 -18.11 13.78 6.71
N VAL A 95 -16.77 13.76 6.86
CA VAL A 95 -16.07 14.69 7.77
C VAL A 95 -16.31 16.15 7.40
N ILE A 96 -16.19 16.50 6.11
CA ILE A 96 -16.41 17.87 5.63
C ILE A 96 -17.87 18.28 5.89
N GLN A 97 -18.83 17.41 5.62
CA GLN A 97 -20.23 17.67 5.87
C GLN A 97 -20.47 17.92 7.36
N THR A 98 -20.00 17.03 8.23
CA THR A 98 -20.11 17.19 9.69
C THR A 98 -19.48 18.50 10.14
N LEU A 99 -18.29 18.86 9.66
CA LEU A 99 -17.63 20.12 10.02
C LEU A 99 -18.38 21.37 9.53
N ASN A 100 -19.00 21.32 8.35
CA ASN A 100 -19.77 22.43 7.79
C ASN A 100 -21.11 22.66 8.51
N GLU A 101 -21.67 21.62 9.14
CA GLU A 101 -22.88 21.72 9.97
C GLU A 101 -22.59 22.35 11.35
N GLN A 102 -21.32 22.44 11.77
CA GLN A 102 -20.93 23.00 13.05
C GLN A 102 -20.85 24.54 13.05
N ALA A 103 -21.41 25.17 14.09
CA ALA A 103 -21.44 26.64 14.21
C ALA A 103 -20.06 27.28 14.46
N ILE A 104 -19.11 26.54 15.05
CA ILE A 104 -17.78 27.06 15.43
C ILE A 104 -16.69 26.02 15.11
N ILE A 105 -16.25 25.98 13.85
CA ILE A 105 -15.25 25.03 13.34
C ILE A 105 -13.94 25.05 14.15
N SER A 106 -13.52 26.21 14.68
CA SER A 106 -12.26 26.34 15.43
C SER A 106 -12.19 25.52 16.72
N LEU A 107 -13.33 25.03 17.21
CA LEU A 107 -13.40 24.20 18.42
C LEU A 107 -13.25 22.70 18.14
N PHE A 108 -13.10 22.30 16.88
CA PHE A 108 -13.03 20.90 16.48
C PHE A 108 -11.64 20.50 15.96
N GLN A 109 -11.35 19.21 16.10
CA GLN A 109 -10.23 18.54 15.48
C GLN A 109 -10.70 17.25 14.79
N VAL A 110 -9.96 16.82 13.78
CA VAL A 110 -10.18 15.57 13.07
C VAL A 110 -9.03 14.62 13.40
N GLN A 111 -9.36 13.44 13.93
CA GLN A 111 -8.40 12.37 14.16
C GLN A 111 -8.60 11.28 13.11
N LYS A 112 -7.51 10.81 12.51
CA LYS A 112 -7.52 9.64 11.62
C LYS A 112 -7.08 8.43 12.44
N ILE A 113 -7.92 7.41 12.51
CA ILE A 113 -7.66 6.17 13.25
C ILE A 113 -7.57 4.97 12.31
N ASP A 114 -6.72 4.01 12.66
CA ASP A 114 -6.74 2.69 12.04
C ASP A 114 -7.95 1.90 12.56
N SER A 115 -8.78 1.35 11.66
CA SER A 115 -9.98 0.62 12.06
C SER A 115 -9.72 -0.75 12.67
N GLU A 116 -8.50 -1.30 12.52
CA GLU A 116 -8.12 -2.58 13.11
C GLU A 116 -7.45 -2.41 14.49
N THR A 117 -6.59 -1.41 14.66
CA THR A 117 -5.82 -1.22 15.90
C THR A 117 -6.37 -0.13 16.82
N GLU A 118 -7.33 0.67 16.35
CA GLU A 118 -7.84 1.88 17.02
C GLU A 118 -6.75 2.91 17.35
N GLU A 119 -5.57 2.78 16.73
CA GLU A 119 -4.46 3.71 16.93
C GLU A 119 -4.71 5.00 16.16
N ILE A 120 -4.50 6.13 16.83
CA ILE A 120 -4.54 7.46 16.22
C ILE A 120 -3.29 7.63 15.36
N LEU A 121 -3.51 7.75 14.05
CA LEU A 121 -2.46 7.94 13.05
C LEU A 121 -2.14 9.41 12.81
N GLU A 122 -3.16 10.26 12.89
CA GLU A 122 -3.02 11.69 12.61
C GLU A 122 -4.07 12.50 13.37
N ILE A 123 -3.70 13.70 13.83
CA ILE A 123 -4.62 14.67 14.43
C ILE A 123 -4.41 16.01 13.72
N ILE A 124 -5.48 16.60 13.22
CA ILE A 124 -5.46 17.86 12.46
C ILE A 124 -6.55 18.79 12.99
N LYS A 125 -6.32 20.10 13.03
CA LYS A 125 -7.37 21.08 13.35
C LYS A 125 -8.43 21.07 12.24
N ALA A 126 -9.71 21.22 12.60
CA ALA A 126 -10.79 21.18 11.63
C ALA A 126 -10.63 22.20 10.49
N ARG A 127 -10.15 23.41 10.79
CA ARG A 127 -9.85 24.43 9.78
C ARG A 127 -8.80 23.97 8.77
N ASP A 128 -7.67 23.45 9.26
CA ASP A 128 -6.59 22.96 8.39
C ASP A 128 -7.03 21.74 7.58
N PHE A 129 -7.95 20.94 8.12
CA PHE A 129 -8.54 19.79 7.41
C PHE A 129 -9.40 20.26 6.23
N LEU A 130 -10.27 21.25 6.43
CA LEU A 130 -11.08 21.83 5.35
C LEU A 130 -10.18 22.47 4.28
N ASP A 131 -9.20 23.29 4.66
CA ASP A 131 -8.30 23.95 3.69
C ASP A 131 -7.55 22.94 2.79
N LYS A 132 -7.14 21.79 3.36
CA LYS A 132 -6.48 20.70 2.62
C LYS A 132 -7.41 19.98 1.65
N HIS A 133 -8.70 19.90 1.94
CA HIS A 133 -9.64 19.02 1.24
C HIS A 133 -10.73 19.74 0.43
N ASP A 134 -10.94 21.05 0.65
CA ASP A 134 -11.84 21.90 -0.15
C ASP A 134 -11.17 22.45 -1.43
N SER A 135 -9.85 22.33 -1.56
CA SER A 135 -9.08 22.87 -2.70
C SER A 135 -9.13 22.02 -3.98
N ASN A 136 -10.17 21.18 -4.19
CA ASN A 136 -10.25 20.26 -5.33
C ASN A 136 -11.62 20.31 -6.04
#